data_AF-A0A7S3XSF6-F1
#
_entry.id   AF-A0A7S3XSF6-F1
#
_cell.length_a   1.000
_cell.length_b   1.000
_cell.length_c   1.000
_cell.angle_alpha   90.00
_cell.angle_beta   90.00
_cell.angle_gamma   90.00
#
_symmetry.space_group_name_H-M   'P 1'
#
loop_
_entity.id
_entity.type
_entity.pdbx_description
1 polymer ?
#
loop_
_entity_poly.entity_id
_entity_poly.type
_entity_poly.pdbx_seq_one_letter_code
_entity_poly.pdbx_strand_id
1 'polypeptide(L)'
;MYIQLCPAGSEGASYALLTTYGNVAGAVSSALAGVLAGIWDVTNSAMAAHQYSGLLNLTILTSILGPMPLLILWLLPKSSEEARKLRDSKKKSKLGGFMFLLVLLLSLMYTTWDCLSAMFE
;
A
#
# COMPACT_ATOMS: atom_id res chain seq x y z
N MET A 1 2.34 3.26 -18.71
CA MET A 1 2.54 1.80 -18.75
C MET A 1 1.26 1.03 -18.37
N TYR A 2 0.62 1.30 -17.23
CA TYR A 2 -0.63 0.63 -16.81
C TYR A 2 -1.83 0.81 -17.75
N ILE A 3 -1.94 1.96 -18.43
CA ILE A 3 -3.08 2.24 -19.32
C ILE A 3 -3.20 1.24 -20.48
N GLN A 4 -2.10 0.61 -20.90
CA GLN A 4 -2.10 -0.39 -21.98
C GLN A 4 -2.68 -1.73 -21.55
N LEU A 5 -2.77 -1.99 -20.23
CA LEU A 5 -3.44 -3.15 -19.64
C LEU A 5 -4.95 -2.94 -19.49
N CYS A 6 -5.42 -1.69 -19.57
CA CYS A 6 -6.83 -1.39 -19.38
C CYS A 6 -7.65 -1.83 -20.61
N PRO A 7 -8.82 -2.46 -20.40
CA PRO A 7 -9.73 -2.75 -21.50
C PRO A 7 -10.29 -1.46 -22.10
N ALA A 8 -10.37 -1.43 -23.44
CA ALA A 8 -10.87 -0.27 -24.17
C ALA A 8 -12.31 0.07 -23.72
N GLY A 9 -12.56 1.35 -23.42
CA GLY A 9 -13.85 1.84 -22.93
C GLY A 9 -14.08 1.76 -21.42
N SER A 10 -13.14 1.17 -20.65
CA SER A 10 -13.21 1.11 -19.18
C SER A 10 -11.92 1.60 -18.50
N GLU A 11 -11.17 2.47 -19.19
CA GLU A 11 -9.91 3.04 -18.69
C GLU A 11 -10.14 3.92 -17.44
N GLY A 12 -11.24 4.68 -17.42
CA GLY A 12 -11.61 5.52 -16.28
C GLY A 12 -11.88 4.72 -15.01
N ALA A 13 -12.54 3.56 -15.11
CA ALA A 13 -12.77 2.68 -13.97
C ALA A 13 -11.44 2.10 -13.44
N SER A 14 -10.54 1.67 -14.32
CA SER A 14 -9.21 1.20 -13.94
C SER A 14 -8.37 2.28 -13.26
N TYR A 15 -8.50 3.54 -13.69
CA TYR A 15 -7.85 4.68 -13.06
C TYR A 15 -8.43 4.97 -11.68
N ALA A 16 -9.77 5.03 -11.56
CA ALA A 16 -10.46 5.27 -10.30
C ALA A 16 -10.10 4.20 -9.24
N LEU A 17 -9.99 2.93 -9.64
CA LEU A 17 -9.56 1.84 -8.77
C LEU A 17 -8.11 2.03 -8.28
N LEU A 18 -7.20 2.41 -9.18
CA LEU A 18 -5.80 2.64 -8.82
C LEU A 18 -5.64 3.82 -7.85
N THR A 19 -6.34 4.93 -8.11
CA THR A 19 -6.35 6.09 -7.21
C THR A 19 -6.91 5.73 -5.84
N THR A 20 -8.04 5.00 -5.80
CA THR A 20 -8.64 4.55 -4.54
C THR A 20 -7.66 3.67 -3.75
N TYR A 21 -7.01 2.72 -4.41
CA TYR A 21 -5.99 1.88 -3.78
C TYR A 21 -4.83 2.71 -3.22
N GLY A 22 -4.33 3.70 -3.96
CA GLY A 22 -3.28 4.60 -3.50
C GLY A 22 -3.67 5.38 -2.24
N ASN A 23 -4.89 5.92 -2.21
CA ASN A 23 -5.40 6.66 -1.05
C ASN A 23 -5.54 5.75 0.18
N VAL A 24 -6.07 4.53 0.01
CA VAL A 24 -6.20 3.56 1.10
C VAL A 24 -4.83 3.13 1.62
N ALA A 25 -3.87 2.84 0.72
CA ALA A 25 -2.51 2.49 1.12
C ALA A 25 -1.84 3.62 1.92
N GLY A 26 -2.05 4.88 1.51
CA GLY A 26 -1.59 6.05 2.25
C GLY A 26 -2.17 6.08 3.67
N ALA A 27 -3.49 5.96 3.80
CA ALA A 27 -4.16 6.00 5.09
C ALA A 27 -3.72 4.86 6.03
N VAL A 28 -3.59 3.64 5.49
CA VAL A 28 -3.06 2.48 6.24
C VAL A 28 -1.61 2.70 6.66
N SER A 29 -0.77 3.28 5.79
CA SER A 29 0.63 3.56 6.12
C SER A 29 0.77 4.53 7.29
N SER A 30 -0.11 5.54 7.37
CA SER A 30 -0.14 6.49 8.48
C SER A 30 -0.57 5.84 9.79
N ALA A 31 -1.63 5.02 9.77
CA ALA A 31 -2.07 4.27 10.95
C ALA A 31 -0.98 3.30 11.44
N LEU A 32 -0.35 2.57 10.51
CA LEU A 32 0.74 1.65 10.82
C LEU A 32 1.96 2.38 11.39
N ALA A 33 2.30 3.55 10.86
CA ALA A 33 3.38 4.39 11.40
C ALA A 33 3.09 4.81 12.85
N GLY A 34 1.84 5.12 13.19
CA GLY A 34 1.41 5.38 14.57
C GLY A 34 1.65 4.20 15.50
N VAL A 35 1.25 2.99 15.10
CA VAL A 35 1.49 1.76 15.88
C VAL A 35 2.99 1.50 16.07
N LEU A 36 3.79 1.65 15.00
CA LEU A 36 5.23 1.45 15.05
C LEU A 36 5.92 2.48 15.97
N ALA A 37 5.46 3.73 15.97
CA ALA A 37 5.93 4.77 16.87
C ALA A 37 5.50 4.56 18.35
N GLY A 38 4.45 3.78 18.60
CA GLY A 38 4.10 3.33 19.95
C GLY A 38 5.00 2.21 20.48
N ILE A 39 5.55 1.37 19.60
CA ILE A 39 6.45 0.25 19.96
C ILE A 39 7.88 0.73 20.17
N TRP A 40 8.37 1.63 19.30
CA TRP A 40 9.68 2.27 19.45
C TRP A 40 9.49 3.70 19.92
N ASP A 41 9.98 4.03 21.11
CA ASP A 41 9.87 5.39 21.65
C ASP A 41 10.66 6.40 20.81
N VAL A 42 9.94 7.13 19.95
CA VAL A 42 10.48 8.23 19.12
C VAL A 42 10.06 9.60 19.71
N THR A 43 9.65 9.64 20.99
CA THR A 43 9.15 10.87 21.60
C THR A 43 10.25 11.93 21.70
N ASN A 44 9.87 13.21 21.61
CA ASN A 44 10.80 14.34 21.74
C ASN A 44 11.58 14.32 23.07
N SER A 45 11.01 13.75 24.14
CA SER A 45 11.69 13.53 25.43
C SER A 45 12.84 12.53 25.34
N ALA A 46 12.67 11.41 24.61
CA ALA A 46 13.71 10.40 24.38
C ALA A 46 14.85 10.95 23.50
N MET A 47 14.52 11.77 22.50
CA MET A 47 15.51 12.46 21.68
C MET A 47 16.29 13.52 22.46
N ALA A 48 15.64 14.24 23.38
CA ALA A 48 16.32 15.16 24.31
C ALA A 48 17.27 14.42 25.26
N ALA A 49 16.94 13.17 25.62
CA ALA A 49 17.79 12.27 26.42
C ALA A 49 18.89 11.55 25.61
N HIS A 50 19.13 11.93 24.34
CA HIS A 50 20.12 11.31 23.43
C HIS A 50 19.89 9.80 23.15
N GLN A 51 18.67 9.29 23.34
CA GLN A 51 18.33 7.90 23.02
C GLN A 51 17.83 7.78 21.58
N TYR A 52 18.76 7.54 20.64
CA TYR A 52 18.44 7.43 19.21
C TYR A 52 18.15 5.99 18.73
N SER A 53 18.24 4.99 19.62
CA SER A 53 18.10 3.58 19.25
C SER A 53 16.72 3.25 18.65
N GLY A 54 15.64 3.83 19.16
CA GLY A 54 14.29 3.66 18.61
C GLY A 54 14.14 4.22 17.20
N LEU A 55 14.64 5.44 16.99
CA LEU A 55 14.63 6.12 15.70
C LEU A 55 15.43 5.34 14.63
N LEU A 56 16.61 4.84 14.98
CA LEU A 56 17.44 4.06 14.06
C LEU A 56 16.79 2.73 13.68
N ASN A 57 16.19 2.02 14.64
CA ASN A 57 15.50 0.75 14.35
C ASN A 57 14.32 0.95 13.42
N LEU A 58 13.51 1.99 13.65
CA LEU A 58 12.38 2.32 12.81
C LEU A 58 12.83 2.72 11.39
N THR A 59 13.88 3.55 11.30
CA THR A 59 14.44 4.01 10.02
C THR A 59 15.01 2.86 9.20
N ILE A 60 15.71 1.91 9.84
CA ILE A 60 16.25 0.72 9.18
C ILE A 60 15.10 -0.15 8.66
N LEU A 61 14.07 -0.37 9.47
CA LEU A 61 12.89 -1.15 9.09
C LEU A 61 12.18 -0.55 7.87
N THR A 62 11.88 0.75 7.89
CA THR A 62 11.21 1.44 6.77
C THR A 62 12.10 1.48 5.52
N SER A 63 13.41 1.61 5.69
CA SER A 63 14.37 1.61 4.57
C SER A 63 14.49 0.24 3.90
N ILE A 64 14.30 -0.85 4.65
CA ILE A 64 14.28 -2.22 4.10
C ILE A 64 12.93 -2.53 3.43
N LEU A 65 11.82 -2.01 3.95
CA LEU A 65 10.50 -2.17 3.33
C LEU A 65 10.36 -1.37 2.02
N GLY A 66 11.00 -0.20 1.91
CA GLY A 66 10.97 0.64 0.71
C GLY A 66 11.26 -0.09 -0.61
N PRO A 67 12.35 -0.89 -0.72
CA PRO A 67 12.67 -1.64 -1.94
C PRO A 67 11.87 -2.95 -2.11
N MET A 68 11.06 -3.40 -1.14
CA MET A 68 10.27 -4.64 -1.28
C MET A 68 9.42 -4.71 -2.58
N PRO A 69 8.76 -3.63 -3.04
CA PRO A 69 8.01 -3.65 -4.29
C PRO A 69 8.88 -3.96 -5.51
N LEU A 70 10.19 -3.69 -5.46
CA LEU A 70 11.13 -4.01 -6.56
C LEU A 70 11.31 -5.51 -6.74
N LEU A 71 11.13 -6.33 -5.69
CA LEU A 71 11.17 -7.79 -5.81
C LEU A 71 10.03 -8.32 -6.70
N ILE A 72 8.92 -7.58 -6.77
CA ILE A 72 7.73 -7.91 -7.55
C ILE A 72 7.85 -7.41 -9.00
N LEU A 73 8.94 -6.71 -9.37
CA LEU A 73 9.17 -6.27 -10.76
C LEU A 73 9.21 -7.44 -11.76
N TRP A 74 9.62 -8.63 -11.33
CA TRP A 74 9.61 -9.81 -12.19
C TRP A 74 8.19 -10.21 -12.65
N LEU A 75 7.17 -9.88 -11.87
CA LEU A 75 5.77 -10.15 -12.17
C LEU A 75 5.15 -9.10 -13.12
N LEU A 76 5.81 -7.96 -13.30
CA LEU A 76 5.31 -6.87 -14.13
C LEU A 76 5.71 -7.10 -15.61
N PRO A 77 4.82 -6.86 -16.59
CA PRO A 77 5.15 -7.04 -18.01
C PRO A 77 6.31 -6.14 -18.41
N LYS A 78 7.31 -6.69 -19.10
CA LYS A 78 8.55 -5.96 -19.46
C LYS A 78 8.41 -5.13 -20.72
N SER A 79 7.38 -5.41 -21.53
CA SER A 79 7.12 -4.74 -22.80
C SER A 79 5.63 -4.38 -23.00
N SER A 80 5.39 -3.33 -23.79
CA SER A 80 4.05 -2.90 -24.25
C SER A 80 3.32 -4.01 -25.02
N GLU A 81 4.04 -4.86 -25.75
CA GLU A 81 3.46 -5.99 -26.46
C GLU A 81 2.98 -7.11 -25.52
N GLU A 82 3.73 -7.39 -24.46
CA GLU A 82 3.32 -8.36 -23.43
C GLU A 82 2.10 -7.85 -22.68
N ALA A 83 2.07 -6.56 -22.33
CA ALA A 83 0.91 -5.93 -21.70
C ALA A 83 -0.36 -6.07 -22.56
N ARG A 84 -0.22 -5.90 -23.88
CA ARG A 84 -1.32 -6.09 -24.84
C ARG A 84 -1.75 -7.56 -24.96
N LYS A 85 -0.80 -8.50 -25.00
CA LYS A 85 -1.11 -9.95 -24.97
C LYS A 85 -1.83 -10.35 -23.67
N LEU A 86 -1.45 -9.79 -22.53
CA LEU A 86 -2.12 -10.01 -21.25
C LEU A 86 -3.55 -9.45 -21.26
N ARG A 87 -3.74 -8.23 -21.80
CA ARG A 87 -5.07 -7.61 -21.95
C ARG A 87 -6.00 -8.45 -22.83
N ASP A 88 -5.47 -8.95 -23.94
CA ASP A 88 -6.25 -9.74 -24.91
C ASP A 88 -6.44 -11.19 -24.43
N SER A 89 -5.62 -11.64 -23.47
CA SER A 89 -5.83 -12.93 -22.80
C SER A 89 -7.07 -12.87 -21.89
N LYS A 90 -8.08 -13.70 -22.17
CA LYS A 90 -9.30 -13.83 -21.34
C LYS A 90 -9.07 -14.49 -19.97
N LYS A 91 -7.83 -14.62 -19.50
CA LYS A 91 -7.54 -15.26 -18.20
C LYS A 91 -7.97 -14.33 -17.07
N LYS A 92 -9.20 -14.53 -16.58
CA LYS A 92 -9.76 -13.80 -15.43
C LYS A 92 -9.64 -14.65 -14.17
N SER A 93 -8.88 -14.18 -13.18
CA SER A 93 -8.84 -14.82 -11.86
C SER A 93 -9.89 -14.21 -10.95
N LYS A 94 -11.03 -14.91 -10.76
CA LYS A 94 -12.08 -14.50 -9.83
C LYS A 94 -11.57 -14.45 -8.37
N LEU A 95 -10.68 -15.37 -8.01
CA LEU A 95 -10.11 -15.46 -6.67
C LEU A 95 -9.19 -14.26 -6.37
N GLY A 96 -8.34 -13.87 -7.32
CA GLY A 96 -7.46 -12.71 -7.16
C GLY A 96 -8.22 -11.40 -7.01
N GLY A 97 -9.28 -11.21 -7.82
CA GLY A 97 -10.16 -10.05 -7.68
C GLY A 97 -10.88 -10.02 -6.33
N PHE A 98 -11.35 -11.16 -5.84
CA PHE A 98 -12.00 -11.25 -4.53
C PHE A 98 -11.04 -10.92 -3.37
N MET A 99 -9.83 -11.52 -3.37
CA MET A 99 -8.82 -11.19 -2.34
C MET A 99 -8.45 -9.72 -2.36
N PHE A 100 -8.27 -9.12 -3.54
CA PHE A 100 -7.97 -7.70 -3.66
C PHE A 100 -9.07 -6.82 -3.03
N LEU A 101 -10.34 -7.10 -3.36
CA LEU A 101 -11.47 -6.37 -2.79
C LEU A 101 -11.57 -6.57 -1.27
N LEU A 102 -11.36 -7.79 -0.79
CA LEU A 102 -11.41 -8.10 0.63
C LEU A 102 -10.33 -7.36 1.41
N VAL A 103 -9.09 -7.33 0.92
CA VAL A 103 -7.99 -6.56 1.52
C VAL A 103 -8.33 -5.07 1.52
N LEU A 104 -8.84 -4.53 0.41
CA LEU A 104 -9.19 -3.11 0.31
C LEU A 104 -10.29 -2.72 1.31
N LEU A 105 -11.32 -3.54 1.45
CA LEU A 105 -12.40 -3.32 2.41
C LEU A 105 -11.91 -3.42 3.86
N LEU A 106 -11.13 -4.45 4.20
CA LEU A 106 -10.58 -4.60 5.54
C LEU A 106 -9.66 -3.44 5.92
N SER A 107 -8.82 -2.99 4.98
CA SER A 107 -7.96 -1.81 5.18
C SER A 107 -8.77 -0.54 5.45
N LEU A 108 -9.83 -0.30 4.69
CA LEU A 108 -10.73 0.84 4.92
C LEU A 108 -11.42 0.76 6.30
N MET A 109 -11.93 -0.43 6.67
CA MET A 109 -12.57 -0.62 7.98
C MET A 109 -11.57 -0.39 9.12
N TYR A 110 -10.35 -0.92 9.01
CA TYR A 110 -9.32 -0.72 10.02
C TYR A 110 -8.95 0.76 10.16
N THR A 111 -8.63 1.45 9.06
CA THR A 111 -8.20 2.85 9.14
C THR A 111 -9.31 3.78 9.62
N THR A 112 -10.56 3.52 9.25
CA THR A 112 -11.69 4.30 9.76
C THR A 112 -11.94 4.04 11.25
N TRP A 113 -11.79 2.80 11.70
CA TRP A 113 -11.88 2.46 13.12
C TRP A 113 -10.79 3.12 13.95
N ASP A 114 -9.53 3.02 13.53
CA ASP A 114 -8.36 3.61 14.20
C ASP A 114 -8.50 5.13 14.33
N CYS A 115 -8.92 5.79 13.26
CA CYS A 115 -9.21 7.21 13.26
C CYS A 115 -10.37 7.58 14.21
N LEU A 116 -11.41 6.74 14.27
CA LEU A 116 -12.55 6.96 15.16
C LEU A 116 -12.15 6.79 16.63
N SER A 117 -11.38 5.76 16.98
CA SER A 117 -10.89 5.58 18.35
C SER A 117 -10.04 6.76 18.81
N ALA A 118 -9.16 7.27 17.92
CA ALA A 118 -8.34 8.43 18.22
C ALA A 118 -9.13 9.74 18.40
N MET A 119 -10.37 9.84 17.89
CA MET A 119 -11.24 11.00 18.12
C MET A 119 -11.98 10.95 19.46
N PHE A 120 -12.08 9.77 20.10
CA PHE A 120 -12.83 9.58 21.34
C PHE A 120 -11.93 9.53 22.61
N GLU A 121 -10.61 9.54 22.45
CA GLU A 121 -9.62 9.82 23.51
C GLU A 121 -9.26 11.31 23.58
#